data_AF-A0A4R2PFH7-F1
#
_entry.id   AF-A0A4R2PFH7-F1
#
_cell.length_a   1.000
_cell.length_b   1.000
_cell.length_c   1.000
_cell.angle_alpha   90.00
_cell.angle_beta   90.00
_cell.angle_gamma   90.00
#
_symmetry.space_group_name_H-M   'P 1'
#
loop_
_entity.id
_entity.type
_entity.pdbx_description
1 polymer ?
#
loop_
_entity_poly.entity_id
_entity_poly.type
_entity_poly.pdbx_seq_one_letter_code
_entity_poly.pdbx_strand_id
1 'polypeptide(L)'
;MTAASMTRQTKLVMKGFAARLAGNTERGADRKVRRGSVDARDRRAQVYRPIGDGTTAGALGWIDCLLKVVAEWDDQERQRGGARPLGLHGMRVLETLLGRRGGVAVDFKTGRLDPAIDTIARAARVARGTVIRALAQLKRLGILDWVRRTEKTGADGVFGPQRRQISNAYFFTPEGLPARVAQRLRDLLARRRVRREGTQPPPGAPPARPMPSNPEMRAVLARMEAGLDRRAEEASASPPSGQYPLSGVQG
;
A
#
# COMPACT_ATOMS: atom_id res chain seq x y z
N MET A 1 -0.53 -25.41 -30.57
CA MET A 1 -1.91 -25.68 -30.15
C MET A 1 -2.10 -27.19 -30.05
N THR A 2 -2.50 -27.72 -28.90
CA THR A 2 -2.61 -29.18 -28.71
C THR A 2 -3.94 -29.71 -29.24
N ALA A 3 -3.95 -30.94 -29.77
CA ALA A 3 -5.15 -31.58 -30.34
C ALA A 3 -6.36 -31.54 -29.35
N ALA A 4 -6.10 -31.71 -28.05
CA ALA A 4 -7.11 -31.61 -27.00
C ALA A 4 -7.77 -30.22 -26.86
N SER A 5 -7.07 -29.14 -27.24
CA SER A 5 -7.62 -27.79 -27.32
C SER A 5 -8.59 -27.66 -28.49
N MET A 6 -8.21 -28.18 -29.66
CA MET A 6 -9.06 -28.16 -30.86
C MET A 6 -10.34 -28.96 -30.65
N THR A 7 -10.28 -30.16 -30.05
CA THR A 7 -11.47 -31.00 -29.80
C THR A 7 -12.45 -30.37 -28.82
N ARG A 8 -11.96 -29.60 -27.83
CA ARG A 8 -12.84 -28.85 -26.93
C ARG A 8 -13.49 -27.66 -27.64
N GLN A 9 -12.73 -27.00 -28.49
CA GLN A 9 -13.20 -25.85 -29.26
C GLN A 9 -14.28 -26.27 -30.27
N THR A 10 -14.09 -27.37 -31.00
CA THR A 10 -15.08 -27.91 -31.93
C THR A 10 -16.35 -28.39 -31.22
N LYS A 11 -16.23 -29.04 -30.06
CA LYS A 11 -17.40 -29.43 -29.24
C LYS A 11 -18.20 -28.24 -28.73
N LEU A 12 -17.55 -27.13 -28.38
CA LEU A 12 -18.24 -25.90 -27.93
C LEU A 12 -18.96 -25.22 -29.09
N VAL A 13 -18.34 -25.17 -30.27
CA VAL A 13 -18.95 -24.60 -31.49
C VAL A 13 -20.18 -25.40 -31.92
N MET A 14 -20.07 -26.74 -31.98
CA MET A 14 -21.21 -27.59 -32.36
C MET A 14 -22.35 -27.54 -31.34
N LYS A 15 -22.03 -27.47 -30.04
CA LYS A 15 -23.05 -27.33 -29.00
C LYS A 15 -23.75 -25.96 -29.04
N GLY A 16 -23.03 -24.90 -29.40
CA GLY A 16 -23.60 -23.57 -29.62
C GLY A 16 -24.49 -23.47 -30.86
N PHE A 17 -24.14 -24.17 -31.93
CA PHE A 17 -24.95 -24.21 -33.16
C PHE A 17 -26.27 -24.98 -32.95
N ALA A 18 -26.20 -26.14 -32.29
CA ALA A 18 -27.38 -26.94 -31.95
C ALA A 18 -28.34 -26.21 -30.99
N ALA A 19 -27.81 -25.48 -30.00
CA ALA A 19 -28.61 -24.67 -29.08
C ALA A 19 -29.33 -23.50 -29.79
N ARG A 20 -28.66 -22.85 -30.75
CA ARG A 20 -29.26 -21.80 -31.60
C ARG A 20 -30.40 -22.32 -32.48
N LEU A 21 -30.23 -23.51 -33.04
CA LEU A 21 -31.26 -24.14 -33.89
C LEU A 21 -32.50 -24.55 -33.08
N ALA A 22 -32.33 -24.91 -31.82
CA ALA A 22 -33.41 -25.35 -30.92
C ALA A 22 -34.18 -24.20 -30.26
N GLY A 23 -33.93 -22.93 -30.62
CA GLY A 23 -34.56 -21.76 -30.00
C GLY A 23 -34.15 -21.48 -28.55
N ASN A 24 -33.38 -22.37 -27.93
CA ASN A 24 -32.88 -22.23 -26.56
C ASN A 24 -31.65 -21.31 -26.53
N THR A 25 -31.90 -20.02 -26.31
CA THR A 25 -30.89 -19.00 -25.98
C THR A 25 -30.42 -19.09 -24.51
N GLU A 26 -30.39 -20.29 -23.93
CA GLU A 26 -29.96 -20.43 -22.54
C GLU A 26 -28.44 -20.31 -22.41
N ARG A 27 -28.03 -19.25 -21.71
CA ARG A 27 -26.65 -18.96 -21.30
C ARG A 27 -26.07 -20.19 -20.59
N GLY A 28 -24.94 -20.70 -21.09
CA GLY A 28 -24.19 -21.75 -20.39
C GLY A 28 -23.87 -21.30 -18.96
N ALA A 29 -24.06 -22.20 -17.98
CA ALA A 29 -23.85 -21.88 -16.57
C ALA A 29 -22.47 -21.24 -16.35
N ASP A 30 -22.43 -20.03 -15.78
CA ASP A 30 -21.21 -19.33 -15.36
C ASP A 30 -20.47 -20.22 -14.36
N ARG A 31 -19.54 -21.04 -14.87
CA ARG A 31 -18.85 -22.00 -14.03
C ARG A 31 -18.08 -21.26 -12.95
N LYS A 32 -18.44 -21.51 -11.69
CA LYS A 32 -17.65 -21.18 -10.49
C LYS A 32 -17.65 -19.69 -10.10
N VAL A 33 -18.64 -18.91 -10.54
CA VAL A 33 -18.91 -17.58 -9.95
C VAL A 33 -19.66 -17.76 -8.63
N ARG A 34 -19.15 -17.12 -7.56
CA ARG A 34 -19.80 -17.19 -6.25
C ARG A 34 -20.97 -16.22 -6.17
N ARG A 35 -22.02 -16.59 -5.43
CA ARG A 35 -23.17 -15.71 -5.16
C ARG A 35 -22.71 -14.41 -4.50
N GLY A 36 -23.25 -13.28 -4.98
CA GLY A 36 -22.90 -11.94 -4.48
C GLY A 36 -21.57 -11.39 -4.99
N SER A 37 -20.94 -12.03 -5.98
CA SER A 37 -19.82 -11.41 -6.71
C SER A 37 -20.33 -10.31 -7.64
N VAL A 38 -19.57 -9.23 -7.71
CA VAL A 38 -19.90 -8.02 -8.47
C VAL A 38 -18.90 -7.85 -9.61
N ASP A 39 -19.31 -7.25 -10.73
CA ASP A 39 -18.37 -6.94 -11.81
C ASP A 39 -17.27 -5.97 -11.34
N ALA A 40 -16.03 -6.20 -11.77
CA ALA A 40 -14.89 -5.38 -11.37
C ALA A 40 -15.02 -3.90 -11.80
N ARG A 41 -15.80 -3.61 -12.84
CA ARG A 41 -16.08 -2.25 -13.31
C ARG A 41 -17.28 -1.60 -12.62
N ASP A 42 -18.04 -2.34 -11.83
CA ASP A 42 -19.16 -1.80 -11.06
C ASP A 42 -18.65 -0.86 -9.95
N ARG A 43 -19.37 0.23 -9.69
CA ARG A 43 -19.10 1.16 -8.59
C ARG A 43 -19.03 0.44 -7.24
N ARG A 44 -19.81 -0.62 -7.04
CA ARG A 44 -19.78 -1.43 -5.82
C ARG A 44 -18.46 -2.19 -5.62
N ALA A 45 -17.70 -2.43 -6.68
CA ALA A 45 -16.37 -3.04 -6.61
C ALA A 45 -15.24 -2.02 -6.41
N GLN A 46 -15.52 -0.72 -6.58
CA GLN A 46 -14.58 0.38 -6.39
C GLN A 46 -14.55 0.83 -4.92
N VAL A 47 -13.99 -0.03 -4.08
CA VAL A 47 -13.95 0.14 -2.61
C VAL A 47 -12.64 0.71 -2.08
N TYR A 48 -11.66 0.90 -2.95
CA TYR A 48 -10.33 1.35 -2.54
C TYR A 48 -10.34 2.81 -2.09
N ARG A 49 -9.63 3.07 -1.01
CA ARG A 49 -9.43 4.41 -0.44
C ARG A 49 -7.94 4.60 -0.12
N PRO A 50 -7.37 5.80 -0.32
CA PRO A 50 -6.00 6.08 0.06
C PRO A 50 -5.73 5.68 1.52
N ILE A 51 -4.56 5.10 1.78
CA ILE A 51 -4.17 4.72 3.15
C ILE A 51 -3.50 5.91 3.82
N GLY A 52 -4.02 6.34 4.97
CA GLY A 52 -3.55 7.55 5.64
C GLY A 52 -3.79 8.80 4.79
N ASP A 53 -2.73 9.50 4.41
CA ASP A 53 -2.75 10.66 3.52
C ASP A 53 -2.44 10.32 2.05
N GLY A 54 -2.28 9.03 1.73
CA GLY A 54 -1.89 8.54 0.41
C GLY A 54 -0.39 8.66 0.11
N THR A 55 0.39 9.29 0.98
CA THR A 55 1.86 9.33 0.90
C THR A 55 2.44 8.07 1.55
N THR A 56 3.63 7.63 1.10
CA THR A 56 4.33 6.49 1.71
C THR A 56 4.55 6.71 3.20
N ALA A 57 4.99 7.90 3.58
CA ALA A 57 5.31 8.20 4.96
C ALA A 57 4.04 8.19 5.83
N GLY A 58 2.96 8.84 5.41
CA GLY A 58 1.71 8.87 6.17
C GLY A 58 1.02 7.51 6.21
N ALA A 59 1.03 6.76 5.12
CA ALA A 59 0.52 5.39 5.08
C ALA A 59 1.27 4.47 6.05
N LEU A 60 2.61 4.47 6.05
CA LEU A 60 3.40 3.69 7.00
C LEU A 60 3.11 4.09 8.45
N GLY A 61 2.96 5.39 8.70
CA GLY A 61 2.63 5.88 10.03
C GLY A 61 1.24 5.44 10.51
N TRP A 62 0.26 5.44 9.59
CA TRP A 62 -1.07 4.94 9.86
C TRP A 62 -1.08 3.43 10.10
N ILE A 63 -0.34 2.66 9.28
CA ILE A 63 -0.17 1.21 9.41
C ILE A 63 0.42 0.86 10.78
N ASP A 64 1.50 1.54 11.20
CA ASP A 64 2.13 1.32 12.51
C ASP A 64 1.13 1.55 13.65
N CYS A 65 0.34 2.63 13.57
CA CYS A 65 -0.68 2.96 14.57
C CYS A 65 -1.80 1.91 14.59
N LEU A 66 -2.30 1.50 13.43
CA LEU A 66 -3.34 0.47 13.35
C LEU A 66 -2.86 -0.86 13.93
N LEU A 67 -1.69 -1.34 13.51
CA LEU A 67 -1.13 -2.60 14.01
C LEU A 67 -0.90 -2.57 15.52
N LYS A 68 -0.38 -1.45 16.03
CA LYS A 68 -0.19 -1.27 17.47
C LYS A 68 -1.52 -1.37 18.22
N VAL A 69 -2.54 -0.66 17.77
CA VAL A 69 -3.85 -0.62 18.45
C VAL A 69 -4.57 -1.97 18.38
N VAL A 70 -4.53 -2.63 17.23
CA VAL A 70 -5.11 -3.98 17.09
C VAL A 70 -4.38 -4.99 17.97
N ALA A 71 -3.04 -4.92 18.04
CA ALA A 71 -2.25 -5.80 18.91
C ALA A 71 -2.50 -5.56 20.40
N GLU A 72 -2.56 -4.28 20.83
CA GLU A 72 -2.91 -3.90 22.20
C GLU A 72 -4.31 -4.44 22.58
N TRP A 73 -5.29 -4.27 21.69
CA TRP A 73 -6.65 -4.75 21.91
C TRP A 73 -6.75 -6.28 21.92
N ASP A 74 -6.09 -6.99 20.98
CA ASP A 74 -6.08 -8.45 20.93
C ASP A 74 -5.46 -9.07 22.20
N ASP A 75 -4.51 -8.37 22.82
CA ASP A 75 -3.90 -8.79 24.08
C ASP A 75 -4.79 -8.50 25.30
N GLN A 76 -5.48 -7.36 25.31
CA GLN A 76 -6.44 -6.99 26.36
C GLN A 76 -7.65 -7.94 26.41
N GLU A 77 -8.15 -8.35 25.25
CA GLU A 77 -9.27 -9.28 25.11
C GLU A 77 -8.85 -10.76 25.24
N ARG A 78 -7.61 -11.02 25.66
CA ARG A 78 -7.11 -12.38 25.87
C ARG A 78 -7.92 -13.06 26.97
N GLN A 79 -8.57 -14.16 26.62
CA GLN A 79 -9.40 -14.94 27.53
C GLN A 79 -8.54 -15.77 28.49
N ARG A 80 -9.16 -16.23 29.59
CA ARG A 80 -8.57 -17.23 30.48
C ARG A 80 -8.28 -18.50 29.67
N GLY A 81 -7.02 -18.95 29.68
CA GLY A 81 -6.53 -20.01 28.78
C GLY A 81 -5.74 -19.51 27.57
N GLY A 82 -5.56 -18.19 27.41
CA GLY A 82 -4.62 -17.61 26.44
C GLY A 82 -5.17 -17.43 25.02
N ALA A 83 -6.43 -17.80 24.77
CA ALA A 83 -7.09 -17.56 23.50
C ALA A 83 -7.29 -16.05 23.26
N ARG A 84 -6.94 -15.59 22.05
CA ARG A 84 -7.08 -14.20 21.64
C ARG A 84 -8.09 -14.07 20.49
N PRO A 85 -8.83 -12.95 20.37
CA PRO A 85 -9.85 -12.80 19.33
C PRO A 85 -9.32 -12.94 17.89
N LEU A 86 -8.15 -12.37 17.61
CA LEU A 86 -7.49 -12.38 16.31
C LEU A 86 -6.33 -13.38 16.28
N GLY A 87 -5.53 -13.40 17.36
CA GLY A 87 -4.43 -14.33 17.55
C GLY A 87 -3.28 -14.18 16.55
N LEU A 88 -2.29 -15.06 16.67
CA LEU A 88 -1.02 -14.95 15.93
C LEU A 88 -1.20 -14.95 14.40
N HIS A 89 -2.02 -15.88 13.88
CA HIS A 89 -2.22 -15.98 12.44
C HIS A 89 -3.06 -14.83 11.87
N GLY A 90 -4.02 -14.33 12.63
CA GLY A 90 -4.80 -13.15 12.26
C GLY A 90 -3.91 -11.92 12.13
N MET A 91 -3.05 -11.68 13.12
CA MET A 91 -2.05 -10.60 13.07
C MET A 91 -1.07 -10.75 11.90
N ARG A 92 -0.55 -11.96 11.65
CA ARG A 92 0.37 -12.20 10.51
C ARG A 92 -0.29 -11.92 9.17
N VAL A 93 -1.56 -12.32 8.99
CA VAL A 93 -2.30 -12.04 7.75
C VAL A 93 -2.55 -10.53 7.62
N LEU A 94 -2.88 -9.84 8.70
CA LEU A 94 -3.06 -8.38 8.71
C LEU A 94 -1.77 -7.64 8.32
N GLU A 95 -0.64 -7.99 8.94
CA GLU A 95 0.68 -7.45 8.59
C GLU A 95 1.03 -7.66 7.12
N THR A 96 0.67 -8.84 6.57
CA THR A 96 0.88 -9.15 5.16
C THR A 96 0.02 -8.31 4.24
N LEU A 97 -1.26 -8.14 4.55
CA LEU A 97 -2.17 -7.31 3.77
C LEU A 97 -1.80 -5.81 3.81
N LEU A 98 -1.15 -5.36 4.88
CA LEU A 98 -0.64 -3.99 5.03
C LEU A 98 0.77 -3.81 4.44
N GLY A 99 1.32 -4.80 3.75
CA GLY A 99 2.65 -4.72 3.12
C GLY A 99 3.83 -4.71 4.12
N ARG A 100 3.59 -4.95 5.42
CA ARG A 100 4.65 -5.02 6.45
C ARG A 100 5.40 -6.35 6.43
N ARG A 101 4.76 -7.39 5.91
CA ARG A 101 5.31 -8.75 5.87
C ARG A 101 5.03 -9.42 4.54
N GLY A 102 6.09 -9.83 3.85
CA GLY A 102 5.99 -10.72 2.71
C GLY A 102 5.32 -10.08 1.49
N GLY A 103 6.09 -9.39 0.66
CA GLY A 103 5.91 -9.18 -0.79
C GLY A 103 4.57 -8.71 -1.38
N VAL A 104 3.49 -8.55 -0.61
CA VAL A 104 2.21 -8.04 -1.11
C VAL A 104 2.36 -6.54 -1.30
N ALA A 105 2.41 -6.11 -2.56
CA ALA A 105 2.45 -4.70 -2.90
C ALA A 105 1.09 -4.06 -2.59
N VAL A 106 1.13 -2.98 -1.79
CA VAL A 106 -0.03 -2.15 -1.49
C VAL A 106 0.25 -0.79 -2.11
N ASP A 107 -0.64 -0.33 -2.98
CA ASP A 107 -0.57 1.04 -3.47
C ASP A 107 -1.19 1.96 -2.41
N PHE A 108 -0.36 2.75 -1.74
CA PHE A 108 -0.81 3.65 -0.68
C PHE A 108 -1.66 4.81 -1.20
N LYS A 109 -1.43 5.26 -2.43
CA LYS A 109 -2.13 6.38 -3.03
C LYS A 109 -3.56 6.01 -3.39
N THR A 110 -3.75 4.82 -3.98
CA THR A 110 -5.10 4.35 -4.37
C THR A 110 -5.76 3.50 -3.29
N GLY A 111 -4.97 2.87 -2.42
CA GLY A 111 -5.42 1.83 -1.50
C GLY A 111 -5.71 0.49 -2.17
N ARG A 112 -5.28 0.31 -3.42
CA ARG A 112 -5.58 -0.90 -4.18
C ARG A 112 -4.93 -2.12 -3.54
N LEU A 113 -5.76 -3.08 -3.16
CA LEU A 113 -5.36 -4.35 -2.56
C LEU A 113 -6.23 -5.49 -3.11
N ASP A 114 -5.68 -6.26 -4.05
CA ASP A 114 -6.35 -7.40 -4.66
C ASP A 114 -5.50 -8.69 -4.80
N PRO A 115 -4.74 -9.10 -3.75
CA PRO A 115 -3.99 -10.34 -3.79
C PRO A 115 -4.91 -11.57 -3.85
N ALA A 116 -4.47 -12.62 -4.54
CA ALA A 116 -5.11 -13.93 -4.45
C ALA A 116 -4.90 -14.53 -3.04
N ILE A 117 -5.82 -15.38 -2.57
CA ILE A 117 -5.70 -16.05 -1.25
C ILE A 117 -4.39 -16.82 -1.16
N ASP A 118 -3.96 -17.46 -2.24
CA ASP A 118 -2.72 -18.24 -2.27
C ASP A 118 -1.47 -17.33 -2.21
N THR A 119 -1.56 -16.11 -2.75
CA THR A 119 -0.53 -15.08 -2.59
C THR A 119 -0.40 -14.66 -1.13
N ILE A 120 -1.53 -14.41 -0.45
CA ILE A 120 -1.55 -14.09 1.00
C ILE A 120 -0.96 -15.25 1.81
N ALA A 121 -1.34 -16.49 1.50
CA ALA A 121 -0.86 -17.69 2.19
C ALA A 121 0.67 -17.83 2.09
N ARG A 122 1.21 -17.67 0.88
CA ARG A 122 2.65 -17.72 0.63
C ARG A 122 3.39 -16.59 1.36
N ALA A 123 2.86 -15.37 1.28
CA ALA A 123 3.45 -14.19 1.91
C ALA A 123 3.45 -14.26 3.45
N ALA A 124 2.35 -14.69 4.06
CA ALA A 124 2.22 -14.84 5.50
C ALA A 124 2.89 -16.13 6.04
N ARG A 125 3.30 -17.05 5.14
CA ARG A 125 3.84 -18.39 5.43
C ARG A 125 2.89 -19.22 6.30
N VAL A 126 1.62 -19.30 5.88
CA VAL A 126 0.57 -20.08 6.56
C VAL A 126 -0.25 -20.86 5.55
N ALA A 127 -0.92 -21.92 6.02
CA ALA A 127 -1.82 -22.70 5.18
C ALA A 127 -3.02 -21.87 4.70
N ARG A 128 -3.50 -22.18 3.49
CA ARG A 128 -4.66 -21.51 2.85
C ARG A 128 -5.90 -21.47 3.74
N GLY A 129 -6.22 -22.57 4.42
CA GLY A 129 -7.37 -22.64 5.33
C GLY A 129 -7.23 -21.69 6.53
N THR A 130 -6.00 -21.50 7.03
CA THR A 130 -5.70 -20.54 8.10
C THR A 130 -5.87 -19.10 7.63
N VAL A 131 -5.48 -18.77 6.38
CA VAL A 131 -5.77 -17.45 5.79
C VAL A 131 -7.28 -17.19 5.74
N ILE A 132 -8.07 -18.15 5.27
CA ILE A 132 -9.53 -17.99 5.17
C ILE A 132 -10.14 -17.72 6.56
N ARG A 133 -9.71 -18.47 7.58
CA ARG A 133 -10.13 -18.25 8.97
C ARG A 133 -9.71 -16.87 9.49
N ALA A 134 -8.46 -16.47 9.25
CA ALA A 134 -7.94 -15.16 9.65
C ALA A 134 -8.70 -14.01 8.97
N LEU A 135 -8.98 -14.10 7.66
CA LEU A 135 -9.79 -13.11 6.94
C LEU A 135 -11.21 -13.03 7.51
N ALA A 136 -11.85 -14.16 7.80
CA ALA A 136 -13.17 -14.19 8.42
C ALA A 136 -13.16 -13.51 9.81
N GLN A 137 -12.11 -13.72 10.60
CA GLN A 137 -11.93 -13.05 11.89
C GLN A 137 -11.75 -11.54 11.72
N LEU A 138 -10.85 -11.10 10.83
CA LEU A 138 -10.64 -9.68 10.56
C LEU A 138 -11.92 -8.96 10.12
N LYS A 139 -12.77 -9.64 9.33
CA LYS A 139 -14.08 -9.12 8.94
C LYS A 139 -15.08 -9.08 10.09
N ARG A 140 -15.14 -10.13 10.90
CA ARG A 140 -15.99 -10.15 12.10
C ARG A 140 -15.65 -9.02 13.07
N LEU A 141 -14.36 -8.69 13.18
CA LEU A 141 -13.84 -7.63 14.04
C LEU A 141 -13.91 -6.24 13.41
N GLY A 142 -14.44 -6.13 12.18
CA GLY A 142 -14.56 -4.87 11.47
C GLY A 142 -13.22 -4.23 11.08
N ILE A 143 -12.10 -4.97 11.06
CA ILE A 143 -10.79 -4.43 10.68
C ILE A 143 -10.66 -4.36 9.15
N LEU A 144 -11.20 -5.38 8.47
CA LEU A 144 -11.05 -5.60 7.04
C LEU A 144 -12.37 -6.08 6.44
N ASP A 145 -12.73 -5.56 5.28
CA ASP A 145 -13.79 -6.15 4.46
C ASP A 145 -13.30 -6.39 3.02
N TRP A 146 -14.08 -7.12 2.23
CA TRP A 146 -13.78 -7.39 0.83
C TRP A 146 -15.02 -7.51 -0.04
N VAL A 147 -14.85 -7.09 -1.29
CA VAL A 147 -15.81 -7.34 -2.37
C VAL A 147 -15.30 -8.47 -3.23
N ARG A 148 -16.17 -9.47 -3.46
CA ARG A 148 -15.89 -10.54 -4.41
C ARG A 148 -16.14 -10.01 -5.81
N ARG A 149 -15.17 -10.20 -6.72
CA ARG A 149 -15.22 -9.59 -8.05
C ARG A 149 -15.29 -10.61 -9.18
N THR A 150 -15.96 -10.24 -10.25
CA THR A 150 -15.98 -10.98 -11.53
C THR A 150 -15.55 -10.08 -12.68
N GLU A 151 -15.08 -10.71 -13.74
CA GLU A 151 -14.78 -10.04 -15.01
C GLU A 151 -15.48 -10.77 -16.15
N LYS A 152 -15.91 -10.03 -17.18
CA LYS A 152 -16.47 -10.62 -18.39
C LYS A 152 -15.35 -11.30 -19.18
N THR A 153 -15.60 -12.52 -19.65
CA THR A 153 -14.60 -13.34 -20.36
C THR A 153 -14.43 -12.90 -21.83
N GLY A 154 -15.24 -11.95 -22.33
CA GLY A 154 -15.21 -11.50 -23.72
C GLY A 154 -15.76 -12.53 -24.72
N ALA A 155 -16.37 -13.61 -24.25
CA ALA A 155 -17.00 -14.65 -25.05
C ALA A 155 -18.49 -14.34 -25.34
N ASP A 156 -18.80 -13.05 -25.53
CA ASP A 156 -20.16 -12.57 -25.74
C ASP A 156 -20.75 -13.24 -26.99
N GLY A 157 -21.89 -13.92 -26.84
CA GLY A 157 -22.56 -14.63 -27.95
C GLY A 157 -22.00 -16.01 -28.32
N VAL A 158 -20.94 -16.47 -27.66
CA VAL A 158 -20.41 -17.85 -27.81
C VAL A 158 -20.99 -18.74 -26.70
N PHE A 159 -21.23 -20.02 -27.02
CA PHE A 159 -21.66 -21.01 -26.04
C PHE A 159 -20.55 -21.27 -25.01
N GLY A 160 -20.63 -20.61 -23.85
CA GLY A 160 -19.62 -20.69 -22.78
C GLY A 160 -19.88 -19.76 -21.59
N PRO A 161 -19.11 -19.90 -20.49
CA PRO A 161 -19.23 -19.06 -19.30
C PRO A 161 -18.89 -17.61 -19.63
N GLN A 162 -19.82 -16.71 -19.35
CA GLN A 162 -19.71 -15.30 -19.72
C GLN A 162 -18.89 -14.52 -18.70
N ARG A 163 -18.85 -15.00 -17.45
CA ARG A 163 -18.12 -14.36 -16.35
C ARG A 163 -17.09 -15.29 -15.73
N ARG A 164 -15.95 -14.71 -15.33
CA ARG A 164 -14.89 -15.37 -14.58
C ARG A 164 -14.72 -14.72 -13.20
N GLN A 165 -14.57 -15.56 -12.18
CA GLN A 165 -14.21 -15.08 -10.83
C GLN A 165 -12.75 -14.61 -10.81
N ILE A 166 -12.52 -13.39 -10.33
CA ILE A 166 -11.19 -12.82 -10.13
C ILE A 166 -10.89 -12.66 -8.63
N SER A 167 -9.70 -12.14 -8.29
CA SER A 167 -9.31 -11.86 -6.91
C SER A 167 -10.25 -10.86 -6.25
N ASN A 168 -10.47 -11.06 -4.95
CA ASN A 168 -11.28 -10.13 -4.15
C ASN A 168 -10.56 -8.78 -4.05
N ALA A 169 -11.35 -7.71 -3.96
CA ALA A 169 -10.85 -6.40 -3.54
C ALA A 169 -10.96 -6.30 -2.02
N TYR A 170 -9.85 -6.16 -1.32
CA TYR A 170 -9.80 -5.98 0.13
C TYR A 170 -9.65 -4.50 0.47
N PHE A 171 -10.26 -4.06 1.56
CA PHE A 171 -10.16 -2.70 2.07
C PHE A 171 -10.29 -2.68 3.59
N PHE A 172 -9.65 -1.72 4.25
CA PHE A 172 -9.65 -1.60 5.70
C PHE A 172 -10.82 -0.75 6.16
N THR A 173 -11.49 -1.16 7.23
CA THR A 173 -12.68 -0.49 7.78
C THR A 173 -12.46 -0.08 9.24
N PRO A 174 -11.48 0.78 9.57
CA PRO A 174 -11.19 1.13 10.97
C PRO A 174 -12.40 1.71 11.73
N GLU A 175 -13.43 2.18 11.03
CA GLU A 175 -14.72 2.61 11.56
C GLU A 175 -15.51 1.48 12.25
N GLY A 176 -15.29 0.22 11.86
CA GLY A 176 -15.92 -0.97 12.44
C GLY A 176 -15.25 -1.50 13.70
N LEU A 177 -14.13 -0.88 14.13
CA LEU A 177 -13.44 -1.24 15.37
C LEU A 177 -14.29 -0.87 16.60
N PRO A 178 -14.13 -1.57 17.74
CA PRO A 178 -14.76 -1.16 18.98
C PRO A 178 -14.44 0.30 19.33
N ALA A 179 -15.39 1.05 19.89
CA ALA A 179 -15.28 2.51 20.06
C ALA A 179 -13.99 2.95 20.79
N ARG A 180 -13.58 2.20 21.84
CA ARG A 180 -12.34 2.46 22.59
C ARG A 180 -11.09 2.28 21.73
N VAL A 181 -11.08 1.27 20.87
CA VAL A 181 -9.99 0.94 19.94
C VAL A 181 -9.89 1.99 18.85
N ALA A 182 -11.04 2.39 18.27
CA ALA A 182 -11.10 3.47 17.30
C ALA A 182 -10.66 4.82 17.88
N GLN A 183 -11.04 5.14 19.12
CA GLN A 183 -10.56 6.33 19.83
C GLN A 183 -9.05 6.29 20.03
N ARG A 184 -8.52 5.16 20.51
CA ARG A 184 -7.09 4.97 20.69
C ARG A 184 -6.29 5.15 19.40
N LEU A 185 -6.81 4.65 18.27
CA LEU A 185 -6.21 4.87 16.95
C LEU A 185 -6.18 6.36 16.59
N ARG A 186 -7.28 7.08 16.78
CA ARG A 186 -7.35 8.53 16.56
C ARG A 186 -6.33 9.28 17.41
N ASP A 187 -6.18 8.94 18.68
CA ASP A 187 -5.21 9.57 19.58
C ASP A 187 -3.77 9.35 19.11
N LEU A 188 -3.41 8.13 18.68
CA LEU A 188 -2.06 7.84 18.20
C LEU A 188 -1.76 8.58 16.89
N LEU A 189 -2.73 8.65 15.98
CA LEU A 189 -2.60 9.41 14.73
C LEU A 189 -2.43 10.90 15.01
N ALA A 190 -3.23 11.48 15.91
CA ALA A 190 -3.12 12.87 16.32
C ALA A 190 -1.74 13.18 16.94
N ARG A 191 -1.26 12.34 17.86
CA ARG A 191 0.08 12.48 18.47
C ARG A 191 1.19 12.37 17.42
N ARG A 192 1.04 11.51 16.42
CA ARG A 192 2.02 11.36 15.34
C ARG A 192 2.01 12.57 14.41
N ARG A 193 0.83 13.13 14.11
CA ARG A 193 0.68 14.36 13.34
C ARG A 193 1.38 15.53 14.02
N VAL A 194 1.10 15.77 15.30
CA VAL A 194 1.75 16.84 16.09
C VAL A 194 3.27 16.67 16.10
N ARG A 195 3.78 15.44 16.29
CA ARG A 195 5.23 15.18 16.23
C ARG A 195 5.83 15.47 14.86
N ARG A 196 5.13 15.14 13.77
CA ARG A 196 5.58 15.49 12.42
C ARG A 196 5.65 16.99 12.22
N GLU A 197 4.57 17.69 12.55
CA GLU A 197 4.46 19.14 12.38
C GLU A 197 5.48 19.88 13.25
N GLY A 198 5.70 19.42 14.49
CA GLY A 198 6.70 20.00 15.39
C GLY A 198 8.16 19.65 15.05
N THR A 199 8.40 18.60 14.27
CA THR A 199 9.75 18.25 13.76
C THR A 199 10.03 18.92 12.42
N GLN A 200 9.00 19.30 11.68
CA GLN A 200 9.15 19.87 10.35
C GLN A 200 9.58 21.33 10.47
N PRO A 201 10.76 21.72 9.94
CA PRO A 201 11.17 23.11 9.94
C PRO A 201 10.14 23.94 9.16
N PRO A 202 9.92 25.21 9.54
CA PRO A 202 8.96 26.07 8.85
C PRO A 202 9.29 26.15 7.35
N PRO A 203 8.26 26.20 6.48
CA PRO A 203 8.47 26.27 5.04
C PRO A 203 9.33 27.50 4.69
N GLY A 204 10.47 27.26 4.05
CA GLY A 204 11.45 28.30 3.69
C GLY A 204 12.68 28.38 4.58
N ALA A 205 12.78 27.59 5.66
CA ALA A 205 14.01 27.52 6.44
C ALA A 205 15.15 26.91 5.59
N PRO A 206 16.32 27.58 5.48
CA PRO A 206 17.48 26.98 4.84
C PRO A 206 17.86 25.69 5.56
N PRO A 207 18.32 24.64 4.83
CA PRO A 207 18.71 23.39 5.45
C PRO A 207 19.77 23.68 6.53
N ALA A 208 19.51 23.20 7.75
CA ALA A 208 20.48 23.33 8.83
C ALA A 208 21.80 22.70 8.37
N ARG A 209 22.88 23.49 8.35
CA ARG A 209 24.21 22.98 8.00
C ARG A 209 24.50 21.80 8.95
N PRO A 210 24.85 20.61 8.45
CA PRO A 210 25.14 19.48 9.32
C PRO A 210 26.36 19.83 10.19
N MET A 211 26.14 20.14 11.47
CA MET A 211 27.23 20.32 12.42
C MET A 211 27.72 18.95 12.90
N PRO A 212 29.03 18.69 12.91
CA PRO A 212 29.55 17.45 13.47
C PRO A 212 29.23 17.36 14.95
N SER A 213 28.85 16.16 15.40
CA SER A 213 28.47 15.90 16.80
C SER A 213 29.67 15.97 17.76
N ASN A 214 30.89 15.77 17.26
CA ASN A 214 32.12 15.81 18.06
C ASN A 214 32.53 17.26 18.39
N PRO A 215 32.66 17.66 19.67
CA PRO A 215 33.10 19.01 20.06
C PRO A 215 34.47 19.41 19.50
N GLU A 216 35.43 18.48 19.43
CA GLU A 216 36.76 18.77 18.88
C GLU A 216 36.70 19.06 17.39
N MET A 217 35.93 18.27 16.65
CA MET A 217 35.75 18.45 15.21
C MET A 217 35.04 19.79 14.89
N ARG A 218 34.07 20.20 15.73
CA ARG A 218 33.47 21.54 15.63
C ARG A 218 34.49 22.66 15.82
N ALA A 219 35.38 22.52 16.81
CA ALA A 219 36.41 23.51 17.06
C ALA A 219 37.42 23.60 15.91
N VAL A 220 37.80 22.47 15.30
CA VAL A 220 38.68 22.43 14.13
C VAL A 220 38.03 23.11 12.92
N LEU A 221 36.77 22.79 12.61
CA LEU A 221 36.06 23.43 11.50
C LEU A 221 35.89 24.94 11.71
N ALA A 222 35.55 25.37 12.93
CA ALA A 222 35.45 26.81 13.24
C ALA A 222 36.78 27.54 13.06
N ARG A 223 37.90 26.91 13.40
CA ARG A 223 39.25 27.46 13.14
C ARG A 223 39.58 27.51 11.66
N MET A 224 39.15 26.51 10.88
CA MET A 224 39.33 26.50 9.43
C MET A 224 38.50 27.58 8.75
N GLU A 225 37.22 27.74 9.13
CA GLU A 225 36.36 28.83 8.63
C GLU A 225 36.98 30.20 8.94
N ALA A 226 37.37 30.47 10.19
CA ALA A 226 38.04 31.72 10.57
C ALA A 226 39.41 31.93 9.90
N GLY A 227 40.05 30.87 9.40
CA GLY A 227 41.28 30.95 8.62
C GLY A 227 41.03 31.29 7.15
N LEU A 228 39.94 30.76 6.57
CA LEU A 228 39.50 31.05 5.22
C LEU A 228 38.99 32.49 5.10
N ASP A 229 38.25 32.98 6.10
CA ASP A 229 37.75 34.37 6.10
C ASP A 229 38.90 35.37 6.16
N ARG A 230 39.92 35.14 7.02
CA ARG A 230 41.14 35.96 7.05
C ARG A 230 41.91 35.93 5.74
N ARG A 231 42.01 34.76 5.08
CA ARG A 231 42.62 34.66 3.75
C ARG A 231 41.80 35.34 2.66
N ALA A 232 40.48 35.36 2.75
CA ALA A 232 39.62 36.08 1.82
C ALA A 232 39.77 37.60 1.98
N GLU A 233 39.94 38.08 3.21
CA GLU A 233 40.28 39.48 3.50
C GLU A 233 41.68 39.86 2.98
N GLU A 234 42.68 38.97 3.13
CA GLU A 234 44.05 39.18 2.63
C GLU A 234 44.20 39.02 1.10
N ALA A 235 43.38 38.16 0.47
CA ALA A 235 43.42 37.89 -0.97
C ALA A 235 42.56 38.86 -1.80
N SER A 236 41.86 39.81 -1.18
CA SER A 236 41.23 40.95 -1.85
C SER A 236 42.29 42.00 -2.26
N ALA A 237 43.36 41.54 -2.90
CA ALA A 237 44.41 42.34 -3.54
C ALA A 237 44.27 42.34 -5.08
N SER A 238 43.06 42.09 -5.59
CA SER A 238 42.73 42.50 -6.97
C SER A 238 42.50 44.01 -6.95
N PRO A 239 43.26 44.80 -7.73
CA PRO A 239 43.02 46.23 -7.84
C PRO A 239 41.56 46.47 -8.26
N PRO A 240 40.86 47.47 -7.69
CA PRO A 240 39.55 47.86 -8.19
C PRO A 240 39.70 48.21 -9.67
N SER A 241 38.86 47.59 -10.50
CA SER A 241 38.81 47.75 -11.95
C SER A 241 39.08 49.19 -12.39
N GLY A 242 40.18 49.45 -13.11
CA GLY A 242 40.40 50.75 -13.76
C GLY A 242 41.84 51.27 -13.86
N GLN A 243 42.86 50.58 -13.35
CA GLN A 243 44.26 51.05 -13.45
C GLN A 243 45.17 49.97 -14.04
N TYR A 244 45.11 49.78 -15.36
CA TYR A 244 46.23 49.25 -16.11
C TYR A 244 46.82 50.40 -16.93
N PRO A 245 48.12 50.74 -16.79
CA PRO A 245 48.74 51.73 -17.65
C PRO A 245 48.74 51.21 -19.10
N LEU A 246 48.15 51.97 -20.01
CA LEU A 246 48.22 51.72 -21.45
C LEU A 246 49.68 51.85 -21.89
N SER A 247 50.37 50.72 -22.05
CA SER A 247 51.67 50.68 -22.71
C SER A 247 51.46 51.05 -24.17
N GLY A 248 51.82 52.27 -24.53
CA GLY A 248 51.85 52.75 -25.91
C GLY A 248 52.87 51.94 -26.72
N VAL A 249 52.38 51.08 -27.60
CA VAL A 249 53.15 50.56 -28.72
C VAL A 249 53.02 51.59 -29.84
N GLN A 250 54.03 52.43 -30.03
CA GLN A 250 54.19 53.21 -31.26
C GLN A 250 54.75 52.28 -32.34
N GLY A 251 54.14 52.34 -33.53
CA GLY A 251 54.66 51.70 -34.75
C GLY A 251 55.79 52.47 -35.39
#